data_AF-A0A6J2WR66-F1
#
_entry.id   AF-A0A6J2WR66-F1
#
_cell.length_a   1.000
_cell.length_b   1.000
_cell.length_c   1.000
_cell.angle_alpha   90.00
_cell.angle_beta   90.00
_cell.angle_gamma   90.00
#
_symmetry.space_group_name_H-M   'P 1'
#
loop_
_entity.id
_entity.type
_entity.pdbx_description
1 polymer ?
#
loop_
_entity_poly.entity_id
_entity_poly.type
_entity_poly.pdbx_seq_one_letter_code
_entity_poly.pdbx_strand_id
1 'polypeptide(L)'
;MQANKDAEGGWRKFLWNSEKKEFLGRTGCSWFKIFIFYVIFYGCLAGIFIGTIQAMLLTLSNYKPTYQDRVAPPGLTHTPRSEKAEISYKLSDSKSFESYVKSMNDLLEYYEDEPQKDSLVFEDCGDVAEQYRNRGDLEDESIGKRMSCRFKRAWLQACSGTNEPTYGFSSGNPCLIVKLNRIVNYRPKVRPALDDMLPAELKPAKANLIPVYCKTKREEDVDKVGDIRYYGFGGGFPLQYYPYYGKLLQEKYRQPLVGIQFLNVTLDEEIRIECRAYGENIHLSEKDRYQGRFDLKITINS
;
A
#
# COMPACT_ATOMS: atom_id res chain seq x y z
N MET A 1 45.60 47.68 -28.28
CA MET A 1 44.60 48.69 -28.69
C MET A 1 43.27 48.32 -28.03
N GLN A 2 42.79 49.23 -27.18
CA GLN A 2 41.50 49.18 -26.52
C GLN A 2 40.36 48.99 -27.53
N ALA A 3 39.45 48.08 -27.23
CA ALA A 3 38.07 48.19 -27.67
C ALA A 3 37.20 48.06 -26.41
N ASN A 4 37.14 49.16 -25.65
CA ASN A 4 36.04 49.39 -24.73
C ASN A 4 34.76 49.29 -25.56
N LYS A 5 33.95 48.26 -25.29
CA LYS A 5 32.56 48.23 -25.76
C LYS A 5 31.78 49.12 -24.81
N ASP A 6 31.57 50.36 -25.23
CA ASP A 6 30.77 51.33 -24.52
C ASP A 6 29.39 50.74 -24.21
N ALA A 7 29.13 50.55 -22.92
CA ALA A 7 27.82 50.27 -22.37
C ALA A 7 27.02 51.59 -22.30
N GLU A 8 26.90 52.30 -23.42
CA GLU A 8 26.03 53.47 -23.53
C GLU A 8 24.84 53.14 -24.45
N GLY A 9 23.87 52.46 -23.84
CA GLY A 9 22.59 52.18 -24.45
C GLY A 9 21.64 51.66 -23.39
N GLY A 10 20.63 52.45 -23.03
CA GLY A 10 19.60 52.06 -22.06
C GLY A 10 18.97 50.70 -22.39
N TRP A 11 18.28 50.09 -21.42
CA TRP A 11 17.75 48.72 -21.45
C TRP A 11 17.15 48.26 -22.81
N ARG A 12 16.50 49.17 -23.55
CA ARG A 12 15.99 48.94 -24.91
C ARG A 12 17.08 48.59 -25.94
N LYS A 13 18.24 49.25 -25.91
CA LYS A 13 19.38 49.02 -26.82
C LYS A 13 20.17 47.77 -26.46
N PHE A 14 20.14 47.34 -25.19
CA PHE A 14 20.68 46.06 -24.73
C PHE A 14 19.83 44.87 -25.19
N LEU A 15 18.50 45.00 -25.12
CA LEU A 15 17.56 44.00 -25.64
C LEU A 15 17.65 43.87 -27.16
N TRP A 16 17.55 44.99 -27.88
CA TRP A 16 17.55 45.00 -29.33
C TRP A 16 18.34 46.18 -29.89
N ASN A 17 19.42 45.87 -30.61
CA ASN A 17 20.17 46.86 -31.36
C ASN A 17 19.77 46.77 -32.85
N SER A 18 18.89 47.69 -33.28
CA SER A 18 18.38 47.74 -34.66
C SER A 18 19.45 48.04 -35.69
N GLU A 19 20.51 48.79 -35.34
CA GLU A 19 21.59 49.17 -36.25
C GLU A 19 22.52 48.00 -36.58
N LYS A 20 22.85 47.18 -35.57
CA LYS A 20 23.72 46.00 -35.72
C LYS A 20 22.97 44.68 -35.89
N LYS A 21 21.63 44.71 -35.82
CA LYS A 21 20.75 43.52 -35.78
C LYS A 21 21.20 42.51 -34.73
N GLU A 22 21.53 43.00 -33.53
CA GLU A 22 21.96 42.18 -32.39
C GLU A 22 20.85 42.10 -31.34
N PHE A 23 20.58 40.88 -30.86
CA PHE A 23 19.68 40.60 -29.75
C PHE A 23 20.50 40.15 -28.55
N LEU A 24 20.35 40.82 -27.39
CA LEU A 24 21.13 40.55 -26.17
C LEU A 24 22.65 40.46 -26.44
N GLY A 25 23.18 41.40 -27.24
CA GLY A 25 24.61 41.51 -27.54
C GLY A 25 25.19 40.47 -28.51
N ARG A 26 24.36 39.69 -29.22
CA ARG A 26 24.78 38.73 -30.26
C ARG A 26 23.97 38.88 -31.53
N THR A 27 24.61 38.67 -32.69
CA THR A 27 23.93 38.62 -34.00
C THR A 27 23.03 37.39 -34.10
N GLY A 28 21.97 37.45 -34.91
CA GLY A 28 21.05 36.31 -35.12
C GLY A 28 21.77 35.04 -35.62
N CYS A 29 22.81 35.18 -36.44
CA CYS A 29 23.64 34.05 -36.87
C CYS A 29 24.43 33.41 -35.72
N SER A 30 24.89 34.20 -34.74
CA SER A 30 25.56 33.68 -33.55
C SER A 30 24.58 32.95 -32.64
N TRP A 31 23.39 33.52 -32.42
CA TRP A 31 22.30 32.85 -31.69
C TRP A 31 21.91 31.51 -32.32
N PHE A 32 21.78 31.45 -33.65
CA PHE A 32 21.47 30.22 -34.36
C PHE A 32 22.57 29.15 -34.21
N LYS A 33 23.85 29.54 -34.32
CA LYS A 33 24.98 28.62 -34.11
C LYS A 33 24.99 28.05 -32.69
N ILE A 34 24.76 28.90 -31.69
CA ILE A 34 24.71 28.49 -30.28
C ILE A 34 23.51 27.59 -30.03
N PHE A 35 22.35 27.93 -30.59
CA PHE A 35 21.15 27.12 -30.50
C PHE A 35 21.38 25.72 -31.10
N ILE A 36 21.90 25.62 -32.33
CA ILE A 36 22.23 24.33 -32.94
C ILE A 36 23.24 23.55 -32.11
N PHE A 37 24.28 24.21 -31.62
CA PHE A 37 25.26 23.57 -30.75
C PHE A 37 24.60 22.93 -29.53
N TYR A 38 23.74 23.66 -28.83
CA TYR A 38 23.03 23.12 -27.67
C TYR A 38 22.01 22.05 -28.04
N VAL A 39 21.33 22.15 -29.18
CA VAL A 39 20.41 21.11 -29.67
C VAL A 39 21.16 19.81 -29.91
N ILE A 40 22.30 19.84 -30.61
CA ILE A 40 23.11 18.64 -30.87
C ILE A 40 23.73 18.14 -29.56
N PHE A 41 24.30 19.03 -28.75
CA PHE A 41 24.95 18.68 -27.49
C PHE A 41 23.98 17.99 -26.52
N TYR A 42 22.81 18.59 -26.25
CA TYR A 42 21.80 17.99 -25.38
C TYR A 42 21.15 16.77 -26.02
N GLY A 43 21.05 16.70 -27.35
CA GLY A 43 20.62 15.50 -28.07
C GLY A 43 21.57 14.32 -27.81
N CYS A 44 22.87 14.54 -27.95
CA CYS A 44 23.90 13.54 -27.64
C CYS A 44 23.90 13.16 -26.15
N LEU A 45 23.80 14.15 -25.25
CA LEU A 45 23.76 13.90 -23.80
C LEU A 45 22.54 13.07 -23.40
N ALA A 46 21.36 13.40 -23.95
CA ALA A 46 20.15 12.61 -23.76
C ALA A 46 20.30 11.20 -24.34
N GLY A 47 20.93 11.04 -25.50
CA GLY A 47 21.23 9.75 -26.10
C GLY A 47 22.12 8.87 -25.22
N ILE A 48 23.19 9.43 -24.64
CA ILE A 48 24.06 8.72 -23.69
C ILE A 48 23.26 8.31 -22.45
N PHE A 49 22.46 9.22 -21.89
CA PHE A 49 21.63 8.93 -20.73
C PHE A 49 20.60 7.82 -21.01
N ILE A 50 19.94 7.84 -22.17
CA ILE A 50 19.04 6.75 -22.58
C ILE A 50 19.81 5.44 -22.71
N GLY A 51 20.99 5.45 -23.33
CA GLY A 51 21.84 4.27 -23.49
C GLY A 51 22.26 3.66 -22.15
N THR A 52 22.67 4.48 -21.17
CA THR A 52 23.06 3.97 -19.85
C THR A 52 21.86 3.43 -19.06
N ILE A 53 20.69 4.07 -19.16
CA ILE A 53 19.45 3.54 -18.56
C ILE A 53 19.04 2.22 -19.21
N GLN A 54 19.13 2.08 -20.53
CA GLN A 54 18.81 0.83 -21.22
C GLN A 54 19.74 -0.31 -20.80
N ALA A 55 21.06 -0.05 -20.73
CA ALA A 55 22.02 -1.03 -20.23
C ALA A 55 21.69 -1.48 -18.80
N MET A 56 21.31 -0.55 -17.92
CA MET A 56 20.84 -0.87 -16.56
C MET A 56 19.57 -1.71 -16.58
N LEU A 57 18.56 -1.37 -17.40
CA LEU A 57 17.31 -2.12 -17.48
C LEU A 57 17.51 -3.57 -17.94
N LEU A 58 18.48 -3.84 -18.82
CA LEU A 58 18.83 -5.19 -19.26
C LEU A 58 19.44 -6.06 -18.13
N THR A 59 19.98 -5.45 -17.07
CA THR A 59 20.49 -6.19 -15.90
C THR A 59 19.40 -6.58 -14.91
N LEU A 60 18.17 -6.09 -15.09
CA LEU A 60 17.06 -6.32 -14.17
C LEU A 60 16.15 -7.44 -14.69
N SER A 61 15.72 -8.30 -13.77
CA SER A 61 14.68 -9.29 -14.05
C SER A 61 13.30 -8.64 -14.02
N ASN A 62 12.43 -8.97 -14.97
CA ASN A 62 11.04 -8.51 -14.99
C ASN A 62 10.16 -9.21 -13.94
N TYR A 63 10.61 -10.36 -13.42
CA TYR A 63 9.83 -11.22 -12.53
C TYR A 63 10.08 -10.97 -11.05
N LYS A 64 11.28 -10.51 -10.68
CA LYS A 64 11.66 -10.24 -9.29
C LYS A 64 12.54 -8.99 -9.17
N PRO A 65 12.32 -8.15 -8.14
CA PRO A 65 13.24 -7.06 -7.86
C PRO A 65 14.58 -7.61 -7.35
N THR A 66 15.70 -6.98 -7.77
CA THR A 66 17.06 -7.39 -7.40
C THR A 66 17.32 -7.28 -5.90
N TYR A 67 16.76 -6.26 -5.25
CA TYR A 67 16.91 -6.01 -3.82
C TYR A 67 15.53 -5.90 -3.13
N GLN A 68 15.38 -6.60 -2.00
CA GLN A 68 14.13 -6.64 -1.20
C GLN A 68 14.36 -6.33 0.28
N ASP A 69 15.59 -6.04 0.69
CA ASP A 69 16.01 -5.72 2.05
C ASP A 69 15.29 -4.49 2.62
N ARG A 70 14.89 -3.55 1.76
CA ARG A 70 14.17 -2.32 2.15
C ARG A 70 12.67 -2.48 2.34
N VAL A 71 12.10 -3.63 1.94
CA VAL A 71 10.65 -3.89 2.03
C VAL A 71 10.29 -5.03 2.97
N ALA A 72 11.27 -5.86 3.33
CA ALA A 72 11.13 -6.85 4.39
C ALA A 72 11.59 -6.24 5.72
N PRO A 73 10.83 -6.39 6.82
CA PRO A 73 9.58 -7.13 7.01
C PRO A 73 8.31 -6.42 6.48
N PRO A 74 7.23 -7.16 6.18
CA PRO A 74 6.01 -6.55 5.64
C PRO A 74 5.33 -5.62 6.65
N GLY A 75 4.80 -4.53 6.11
CA GLY A 75 3.91 -3.65 6.86
C GLY A 75 2.48 -4.17 6.97
N LEU A 76 1.76 -3.70 7.99
CA LEU A 76 0.35 -3.94 8.20
C LEU A 76 -0.42 -2.65 7.87
N THR A 77 -1.40 -2.72 6.97
CA THR A 77 -2.18 -1.55 6.58
C THR A 77 -3.66 -1.80 6.75
N HIS A 78 -4.41 -0.76 7.07
CA HIS A 78 -5.86 -0.81 7.20
C HIS A 78 -6.55 0.06 6.14
N THR A 79 -7.84 -0.17 5.98
CA THR A 79 -8.79 0.63 5.19
C THR A 79 -10.03 0.79 6.07
N PRO A 80 -10.63 2.00 6.16
CA PRO A 80 -10.28 3.25 5.47
C PRO A 80 -8.90 3.82 5.86
N ARG A 81 -8.23 4.54 4.95
CA ARG A 81 -6.98 5.24 5.27
C ARG A 81 -7.27 6.68 5.68
N SER A 82 -6.80 7.06 6.86
CA SER A 82 -6.82 8.46 7.31
C SER A 82 -5.43 9.07 7.23
N GLU A 83 -5.32 10.36 6.90
CA GLU A 83 -4.03 11.07 6.75
C GLU A 83 -3.17 11.08 8.01
N LYS A 84 -3.79 11.06 9.20
CA LYS A 84 -3.11 11.14 10.50
C LYS A 84 -3.21 9.85 11.35
N ALA A 85 -3.60 8.73 10.73
CA ALA A 85 -3.97 7.51 11.46
C ALA A 85 -5.03 7.80 12.55
N GLU A 86 -6.04 8.60 12.18
CA GLU A 86 -7.12 9.06 13.03
C GLU A 86 -8.44 8.92 12.26
N ILE A 87 -9.36 8.13 12.81
CA ILE A 87 -10.73 8.01 12.34
C ILE A 87 -11.59 8.77 13.33
N SER A 88 -12.00 9.96 12.92
CA SER A 88 -12.90 10.82 13.67
C SER A 88 -14.16 11.08 12.85
N TYR A 89 -15.32 10.83 13.43
CA TYR A 89 -16.62 11.04 12.81
C TYR A 89 -17.72 11.32 13.85
N LYS A 90 -18.88 11.77 13.38
CA LYS A 90 -20.06 12.04 14.22
C LYS A 90 -21.15 11.02 13.90
N LEU A 91 -21.78 10.45 14.93
CA LEU A 91 -22.90 9.52 14.77
C LEU A 91 -24.12 10.21 14.15
N SER A 92 -24.39 11.44 14.60
CA SER A 92 -25.50 12.25 14.11
C SER A 92 -25.37 12.68 12.64
N ASP A 93 -24.17 12.74 12.08
CA ASP A 93 -23.92 13.24 10.72
C ASP A 93 -23.39 12.13 9.79
N SER A 94 -24.26 11.64 8.91
CA SER A 94 -23.91 10.59 7.94
C SER A 94 -22.82 11.02 6.94
N LYS A 95 -22.66 12.32 6.68
CA LYS A 95 -21.62 12.81 5.76
C LYS A 95 -20.22 12.68 6.36
N SER A 96 -20.12 12.65 7.69
CA SER A 96 -18.83 12.61 8.39
C SER A 96 -18.06 11.32 8.14
N PHE A 97 -18.75 10.19 7.97
CA PHE A 97 -18.14 8.87 7.70
C PHE A 97 -18.30 8.39 6.25
N GLU A 98 -18.91 9.19 5.37
CA GLU A 98 -19.13 8.83 3.97
C GLU A 98 -17.82 8.54 3.23
N SER A 99 -16.76 9.32 3.51
CA SER A 99 -15.43 9.12 2.92
C SER A 99 -14.81 7.77 3.31
N TYR A 100 -15.05 7.33 4.55
CA TYR A 100 -14.61 6.04 5.07
C TYR A 100 -15.37 4.90 4.40
N VAL A 101 -16.69 5.01 4.33
CA VAL A 101 -17.55 4.02 3.65
C VAL A 101 -17.19 3.90 2.17
N LYS A 102 -16.95 5.03 1.48
CA LYS A 102 -16.50 5.04 0.09
C LYS A 102 -15.16 4.30 -0.07
N SER A 103 -14.18 4.60 0.77
CA SER A 103 -12.87 3.92 0.74
C SER A 103 -12.98 2.40 0.95
N MET A 104 -13.94 1.96 1.76
CA MET A 104 -14.22 0.54 1.98
C MET A 104 -14.89 -0.11 0.78
N ASN A 105 -15.87 0.56 0.16
CA ASN A 105 -16.51 0.12 -1.08
C ASN A 105 -15.50 0.00 -2.21
N ASP A 106 -14.68 1.02 -2.44
CA ASP A 106 -13.64 1.03 -3.48
C ASP A 106 -12.64 -0.13 -3.30
N LEU A 107 -12.32 -0.50 -2.05
CA LEU A 107 -11.48 -1.67 -1.78
C LEU A 107 -12.20 -2.97 -2.10
N LEU A 108 -13.46 -3.11 -1.66
CA LEU A 108 -14.23 -4.35 -1.73
C LEU A 108 -14.83 -4.63 -3.10
N GLU A 109 -14.99 -3.63 -3.97
CA GLU A 109 -15.37 -3.79 -5.37
C GLU A 109 -14.41 -4.75 -6.09
N TYR A 110 -13.12 -4.68 -5.75
CA TYR A 110 -12.11 -5.60 -6.28
C TYR A 110 -12.32 -7.06 -5.83
N TYR A 111 -13.02 -7.29 -4.73
CA TYR A 111 -13.27 -8.61 -4.10
C TYR A 111 -14.69 -9.13 -4.32
N GLU A 112 -15.46 -8.51 -5.22
CA GLU A 112 -16.74 -9.06 -5.64
C GLU A 112 -16.56 -10.39 -6.38
N ASP A 113 -17.64 -11.16 -6.46
CA ASP A 113 -17.62 -12.48 -7.11
C ASP A 113 -17.53 -12.34 -8.64
N GLU A 114 -18.14 -11.30 -9.23
CA GLU A 114 -18.13 -11.04 -10.68
C GLU A 114 -16.71 -10.93 -11.26
N PRO A 115 -15.79 -10.09 -10.73
CA PRO A 115 -14.41 -10.03 -11.21
C PRO A 115 -13.60 -11.33 -11.03
N GLN A 116 -14.07 -12.24 -10.17
CA GLN A 116 -13.38 -13.48 -9.77
C GLN A 116 -13.91 -14.74 -10.48
N LYS A 117 -14.86 -14.61 -11.42
CA LYS A 117 -15.49 -15.75 -12.13
C LYS A 117 -14.54 -16.53 -13.04
N ASP A 118 -13.55 -15.86 -13.62
CA ASP A 118 -12.64 -16.47 -14.59
C ASP A 118 -11.80 -17.61 -13.96
N SER A 119 -12.12 -18.85 -14.31
CA SER A 119 -11.49 -20.05 -13.73
C SER A 119 -10.11 -20.35 -14.34
N LEU A 120 -9.68 -19.61 -15.38
CA LEU A 120 -8.30 -19.71 -15.89
C LEU A 120 -7.34 -18.85 -15.05
N VAL A 121 -7.85 -17.78 -14.43
CA VAL A 121 -7.05 -16.85 -13.62
C VAL A 121 -7.22 -17.10 -12.13
N PHE A 122 -8.39 -17.58 -11.71
CA PHE A 122 -8.72 -17.79 -10.31
C PHE A 122 -8.94 -19.26 -9.99
N GLU A 123 -8.44 -19.67 -8.83
CA GLU A 123 -8.69 -20.99 -8.24
C GLU A 123 -9.36 -20.86 -6.87
N ASP A 124 -10.14 -21.87 -6.49
CA ASP A 124 -10.67 -21.98 -5.14
C ASP A 124 -9.63 -22.62 -4.22
N CYS A 125 -9.20 -21.88 -3.21
CA CYS A 125 -8.17 -22.31 -2.26
C CYS A 125 -8.74 -22.88 -0.95
N GLY A 126 -10.02 -23.26 -0.94
CA GLY A 126 -10.70 -23.75 0.26
C GLY A 126 -11.13 -22.63 1.24
N ASP A 127 -12.05 -22.97 2.14
CA ASP A 127 -12.57 -22.06 3.16
C ASP A 127 -11.84 -22.17 4.51
N VAL A 128 -10.84 -23.06 4.62
CA VAL A 128 -10.00 -23.28 5.82
C VAL A 128 -8.55 -22.91 5.50
N ALA A 129 -7.78 -22.50 6.51
CA ALA A 129 -6.37 -22.14 6.34
C ALA A 129 -5.47 -23.36 6.09
N GLU A 130 -4.92 -23.44 4.88
CA GLU A 130 -4.00 -24.47 4.38
C GLU A 130 -2.56 -23.93 4.27
N GLN A 131 -1.62 -24.86 4.02
CA GLN A 131 -0.22 -24.55 3.74
C GLN A 131 -0.05 -23.73 2.45
N TYR A 132 1.18 -23.23 2.22
CA TYR A 132 1.51 -22.45 1.03
C TYR A 132 1.18 -23.19 -0.26
N ARG A 133 0.63 -22.45 -1.23
CA ARG A 133 0.42 -22.95 -2.60
C ARG A 133 1.56 -22.48 -3.48
N ASN A 134 2.55 -23.35 -3.67
CA ASN A 134 3.66 -23.07 -4.56
C ASN A 134 3.21 -23.25 -6.01
N ARG A 135 3.33 -22.18 -6.78
CA ARG A 135 2.95 -22.11 -8.19
C ARG A 135 4.20 -22.07 -9.05
N GLY A 136 5.19 -22.92 -8.78
CA GLY A 136 6.48 -22.97 -9.49
C GLY A 136 7.46 -21.85 -9.15
N ASP A 137 8.49 -21.68 -9.97
CA ASP A 137 9.53 -20.65 -9.84
C ASP A 137 9.20 -19.38 -10.62
N LEU A 138 9.75 -18.24 -10.18
CA LEU A 138 9.45 -16.91 -10.75
C LEU A 138 9.98 -16.72 -12.17
N GLU A 139 11.10 -17.34 -12.50
CA GLU A 139 11.80 -17.17 -13.80
C GLU A 139 11.49 -18.32 -14.76
N ASP A 140 10.61 -19.23 -14.37
CA ASP A 140 10.15 -20.30 -15.24
C ASP A 140 9.05 -19.77 -16.18
N GLU A 141 9.45 -19.43 -17.40
CA GLU A 141 8.55 -18.92 -18.43
C GLU A 141 7.58 -19.98 -18.97
N SER A 142 7.87 -21.27 -18.77
CA SER A 142 7.07 -22.37 -19.34
C SER A 142 5.67 -22.46 -18.74
N ILE A 143 5.50 -22.00 -17.50
CA ILE A 143 4.23 -22.07 -16.76
C ILE A 143 3.37 -20.82 -17.01
N GLY A 144 3.97 -19.71 -17.47
CA GLY A 144 3.26 -18.47 -17.80
C GLY A 144 2.57 -17.79 -16.62
N LYS A 145 1.35 -17.29 -16.84
CA LYS A 145 0.54 -16.60 -15.81
C LYS A 145 0.10 -17.59 -14.73
N ARG A 146 0.24 -17.21 -13.46
CA ARG A 146 -0.13 -18.06 -12.33
C ARG A 146 -1.54 -17.73 -11.87
N MET A 147 -2.28 -18.77 -11.49
CA MET A 147 -3.60 -18.59 -10.88
C MET A 147 -3.50 -17.85 -9.55
N SER A 148 -4.60 -17.22 -9.14
CA SER A 148 -4.73 -16.51 -7.88
C SER A 148 -5.86 -17.13 -7.06
N CYS A 149 -5.66 -17.29 -5.75
CA CYS A 149 -6.71 -17.74 -4.86
C CYS A 149 -7.86 -16.73 -4.86
N ARG A 150 -9.11 -17.21 -5.01
CA ARG A 150 -10.30 -16.39 -4.78
C ARG A 150 -10.37 -15.96 -3.32
N PHE A 151 -10.89 -14.77 -3.08
CA PHE A 151 -11.25 -14.32 -1.74
C PHE A 151 -12.69 -13.84 -1.74
N LYS A 152 -13.55 -14.54 -1.00
CA LYS A 152 -14.97 -14.24 -0.93
C LYS A 152 -15.20 -13.09 0.05
N ARG A 153 -15.85 -12.02 -0.42
CA ARG A 153 -16.26 -10.87 0.41
C ARG A 153 -17.11 -11.30 1.62
N ALA A 154 -17.90 -12.38 1.46
CA ALA A 154 -18.73 -12.96 2.51
C ALA A 154 -17.95 -13.39 3.78
N TRP A 155 -16.68 -13.75 3.66
CA TRP A 155 -15.87 -14.15 4.82
C TRP A 155 -15.65 -12.99 5.82
N LEU A 156 -15.77 -11.74 5.38
CA LEU A 156 -15.67 -10.56 6.24
C LEU A 156 -16.93 -10.30 7.08
N GLN A 157 -18.01 -11.07 6.89
CA GLN A 157 -19.25 -11.03 7.68
C GLN A 157 -19.78 -9.60 7.87
N ALA A 158 -19.88 -9.09 9.10
CA ALA A 158 -20.40 -7.74 9.38
C ALA A 158 -19.61 -6.64 8.64
N CYS A 159 -18.34 -6.86 8.36
CA CYS A 159 -17.46 -5.94 7.63
C CYS A 159 -17.49 -6.12 6.11
N SER A 160 -18.32 -7.03 5.61
CA SER A 160 -18.47 -7.23 4.18
C SER A 160 -19.23 -6.08 3.52
N GLY A 161 -20.09 -5.35 4.22
CA GLY A 161 -20.94 -4.33 3.59
C GLY A 161 -22.18 -4.88 2.87
N THR A 162 -22.39 -6.20 2.87
CA THR A 162 -23.57 -6.83 2.26
C THR A 162 -24.82 -6.68 3.12
N ASN A 163 -24.66 -6.85 4.44
CA ASN A 163 -25.76 -6.70 5.40
C ASN A 163 -25.89 -5.25 5.90
N GLU A 164 -24.76 -4.57 6.10
CA GLU A 164 -24.70 -3.19 6.58
C GLU A 164 -23.79 -2.35 5.66
N PRO A 165 -24.36 -1.53 4.76
CA PRO A 165 -23.57 -0.77 3.77
C PRO A 165 -22.67 0.30 4.42
N THR A 166 -22.92 0.63 5.69
CA THR A 166 -22.16 1.60 6.47
C THR A 166 -21.05 0.96 7.31
N TYR A 167 -20.78 -0.35 7.18
CA TYR A 167 -19.67 -1.04 7.86
C TYR A 167 -19.61 -0.79 9.39
N GLY A 168 -20.77 -0.69 10.03
CA GLY A 168 -20.91 -0.42 11.47
C GLY A 168 -20.68 1.04 11.90
N PHE A 169 -20.24 1.94 11.02
CA PHE A 169 -20.00 3.35 11.35
C PHE A 169 -21.24 4.05 11.90
N SER A 170 -22.42 3.83 11.29
CA SER A 170 -23.69 4.41 11.74
C SER A 170 -24.17 3.90 13.10
N SER A 171 -23.68 2.74 13.54
CA SER A 171 -24.06 2.11 14.82
C SER A 171 -23.08 2.43 15.96
N GLY A 172 -22.01 3.18 15.68
CA GLY A 172 -20.92 3.41 16.65
C GLY A 172 -19.96 2.25 16.83
N ASN A 173 -20.06 1.23 15.96
CA ASN A 173 -19.20 0.05 15.98
C ASN A 173 -18.39 -0.05 14.68
N PRO A 174 -17.42 0.87 14.45
CA PRO A 174 -16.74 0.98 13.17
C PRO A 174 -15.95 -0.30 12.85
N CYS A 175 -16.00 -0.71 11.58
CA CYS A 175 -15.15 -1.77 11.08
C CYS A 175 -13.99 -1.27 10.22
N LEU A 176 -12.83 -1.90 10.40
CA LEU A 176 -11.63 -1.73 9.60
C LEU A 176 -11.30 -3.02 8.85
N ILE A 177 -10.86 -2.88 7.61
CA ILE A 177 -10.28 -4.00 6.86
C ILE A 177 -8.76 -3.87 6.88
N VAL A 178 -8.12 -4.90 7.39
CA VAL A 178 -6.66 -4.99 7.53
C VAL A 178 -6.08 -5.94 6.51
N LYS A 179 -4.91 -5.58 5.98
CA LYS A 179 -4.21 -6.33 4.95
C LYS A 179 -2.69 -6.24 5.12
N LEU A 180 -2.00 -7.33 4.82
CA LEU A 180 -0.54 -7.38 4.81
C LEU A 180 0.01 -6.80 3.50
N ASN A 181 1.14 -6.08 3.55
CA ASN A 181 1.81 -5.58 2.35
C ASN A 181 2.33 -6.74 1.47
N ARG A 182 2.09 -6.63 0.17
CA ARG A 182 2.53 -7.63 -0.81
C ARG A 182 4.03 -7.50 -1.07
N ILE A 183 4.77 -8.59 -0.82
CA ILE A 183 6.19 -8.71 -1.15
C ILE A 183 6.35 -9.93 -2.05
N VAL A 184 7.05 -9.77 -3.17
CA VAL A 184 7.29 -10.85 -4.14
C VAL A 184 8.10 -11.95 -3.47
N ASN A 185 7.64 -13.20 -3.61
CA ASN A 185 8.23 -14.40 -3.01
C ASN A 185 8.25 -14.46 -1.47
N TYR A 186 7.50 -13.59 -0.79
CA TYR A 186 7.47 -13.62 0.68
C TYR A 186 6.55 -14.72 1.20
N ARG A 187 7.05 -15.47 2.19
CA ARG A 187 6.33 -16.55 2.88
C ARG A 187 6.21 -16.20 4.38
N PRO A 188 5.04 -15.73 4.85
CA PRO A 188 4.83 -15.45 6.27
C PRO A 188 4.94 -16.73 7.07
N LYS A 189 5.72 -16.76 8.15
CA LYS A 189 5.92 -17.94 9.01
C LYS A 189 5.12 -17.80 10.30
N VAL A 190 4.35 -18.84 10.63
CA VAL A 190 3.55 -18.89 11.86
C VAL A 190 4.49 -19.01 13.05
N ARG A 191 4.24 -18.23 14.10
CA ARG A 191 5.00 -18.29 15.34
C ARG A 191 4.62 -19.55 16.15
N PRO A 192 5.57 -20.25 16.79
CA PRO A 192 5.27 -21.41 17.63
C PRO A 192 4.28 -21.07 18.76
N ALA A 193 3.39 -22.02 19.10
CA ALA A 193 2.35 -21.80 20.11
C ALA A 193 2.90 -21.57 21.54
N LEU A 194 4.12 -22.03 21.83
CA LEU A 194 4.80 -21.87 23.11
C LEU A 194 5.52 -20.52 23.28
N ASP A 195 5.42 -19.62 22.31
CA ASP A 195 6.07 -18.32 22.39
C ASP A 195 5.33 -17.42 23.39
N ASP A 196 6.06 -16.88 24.37
CA ASP A 196 5.55 -15.98 25.41
C ASP A 196 5.09 -14.64 24.84
N MET A 197 5.49 -14.30 23.61
CA MET A 197 5.10 -13.05 22.96
C MET A 197 3.75 -13.12 22.24
N LEU A 198 3.11 -14.29 22.20
CA LEU A 198 1.75 -14.43 21.67
C LEU A 198 0.73 -14.12 22.78
N PRO A 199 -0.22 -13.19 22.56
CA PRO A 199 -1.31 -12.91 23.50
C PRO A 199 -2.07 -14.18 23.91
N ALA A 200 -2.56 -14.23 25.15
CA ALA A 200 -3.25 -15.39 25.69
C ALA A 200 -4.52 -15.74 24.88
N GLU A 201 -5.19 -14.72 24.34
CA GLU A 201 -6.40 -14.83 23.51
C GLU A 201 -6.12 -15.48 22.15
N LEU A 202 -4.87 -15.49 21.71
CA LEU A 202 -4.43 -16.12 20.47
C LEU A 202 -3.89 -17.55 20.67
N LYS A 203 -3.88 -18.06 21.91
CA LYS A 203 -3.47 -19.44 22.23
C LYS A 203 -4.69 -20.36 22.28
N PRO A 204 -4.67 -21.54 21.63
CA PRO A 204 -3.58 -22.09 20.82
C PRO A 204 -3.49 -21.42 19.44
N ALA A 205 -2.25 -21.28 18.95
CA ALA A 205 -2.01 -20.73 17.62
C ALA A 205 -2.72 -21.57 16.55
N LYS A 206 -3.51 -20.92 15.70
CA LYS A 206 -4.18 -21.58 14.57
C LYS A 206 -3.14 -22.02 13.55
N ALA A 207 -3.23 -23.26 13.08
CA ALA A 207 -2.32 -23.78 12.07
C ALA A 207 -2.46 -22.99 10.75
N ASN A 208 -1.34 -22.76 10.07
CA ASN A 208 -1.29 -22.10 8.76
C ASN A 208 -1.98 -20.71 8.69
N LEU A 209 -2.01 -19.98 9.80
CA LEU A 209 -2.61 -18.66 9.88
C LEU A 209 -1.69 -17.68 10.60
N ILE A 210 -1.46 -16.50 10.03
CA ILE A 210 -0.80 -15.39 10.72
C ILE A 210 -1.85 -14.59 11.48
N PRO A 211 -1.96 -14.69 12.81
CA PRO A 211 -2.98 -13.97 13.56
C PRO A 211 -2.71 -12.47 13.61
N VAL A 212 -3.79 -11.70 13.56
CA VAL A 212 -3.79 -10.26 13.86
C VAL A 212 -4.48 -10.05 15.18
N TYR A 213 -3.89 -9.24 16.04
CA TYR A 213 -4.50 -8.87 17.31
C TYR A 213 -4.30 -7.40 17.61
N CYS A 214 -5.40 -6.77 18.02
CA CYS A 214 -5.52 -5.37 18.37
C CYS A 214 -5.73 -5.23 19.87
N LYS A 215 -5.07 -4.24 20.44
CA LYS A 215 -5.23 -3.84 21.84
C LYS A 215 -5.22 -2.32 21.96
N THR A 216 -5.78 -1.81 23.04
CA THR A 216 -5.61 -0.41 23.40
C THR A 216 -4.15 -0.15 23.78
N LYS A 217 -3.66 1.04 23.43
CA LYS A 217 -2.26 1.43 23.65
C LYS A 217 -2.02 1.88 25.09
N ARG A 218 -3.04 2.42 25.73
CA ARG A 218 -3.04 2.85 27.13
C ARG A 218 -3.91 1.90 27.93
N GLU A 219 -3.44 1.53 29.13
CA GLU A 219 -4.22 0.68 30.04
C GLU A 219 -5.50 1.37 30.50
N GLU A 220 -5.48 2.70 30.64
CA GLU A 220 -6.64 3.54 30.96
C GLU A 220 -7.76 3.48 29.91
N ASP A 221 -7.42 3.12 28.66
CA ASP A 221 -8.39 3.06 27.56
C ASP A 221 -8.98 1.65 27.38
N VAL A 222 -8.54 0.65 28.15
CA VAL A 222 -8.99 -0.75 28.03
C VAL A 222 -10.50 -0.86 28.24
N ASP A 223 -11.05 -0.19 29.25
CA ASP A 223 -12.48 -0.23 29.56
C ASP A 223 -13.34 0.60 28.59
N LYS A 224 -12.69 1.37 27.69
CA LYS A 224 -13.38 2.28 26.76
C LYS A 224 -13.76 1.63 25.44
N VAL A 225 -13.19 0.48 25.15
CA VAL A 225 -13.51 -0.35 23.98
C VAL A 225 -14.04 -1.66 24.51
N GLY A 226 -15.24 -2.05 24.09
CA GLY A 226 -15.76 -3.38 24.38
C GLY A 226 -15.04 -4.46 23.55
N ASP A 227 -15.78 -5.51 23.22
CA ASP A 227 -15.21 -6.64 22.49
C ASP A 227 -14.72 -6.25 21.08
N ILE A 228 -13.50 -6.67 20.74
CA ILE A 228 -12.97 -6.56 19.39
C ILE A 228 -13.25 -7.86 18.64
N ARG A 229 -14.10 -7.80 17.61
CA ARG A 229 -14.44 -8.97 16.77
C ARG A 229 -13.59 -9.01 15.52
N TYR A 230 -13.14 -10.21 15.19
CA TYR A 230 -12.31 -10.47 14.00
C TYR A 230 -13.05 -11.36 13.01
N TYR A 231 -13.08 -10.93 11.75
CA TYR A 231 -13.74 -11.60 10.63
C TYR A 231 -12.73 -11.96 9.53
N GLY A 232 -13.12 -12.85 8.61
CA GLY A 232 -12.24 -13.47 7.62
C GLY A 232 -11.89 -14.91 8.04
N PHE A 233 -10.63 -15.31 7.86
CA PHE A 233 -10.13 -16.63 8.27
C PHE A 233 -9.84 -16.69 9.78
N GLY A 234 -10.85 -16.38 10.60
CA GLY A 234 -10.73 -16.40 12.06
C GLY A 234 -9.73 -15.37 12.61
N GLY A 235 -9.63 -14.20 11.97
CA GLY A 235 -8.82 -13.07 12.44
C GLY A 235 -7.35 -13.07 12.03
N GLY A 236 -6.99 -13.76 10.94
CA GLY A 236 -5.62 -13.79 10.46
C GLY A 236 -5.48 -13.98 8.96
N PHE A 237 -4.23 -14.00 8.49
CA PHE A 237 -3.88 -14.20 7.09
C PHE A 237 -3.53 -15.66 6.83
N PRO A 238 -4.32 -16.41 6.02
CA PRO A 238 -4.04 -17.80 5.67
C PRO A 238 -2.81 -17.94 4.76
N LEU A 239 -1.98 -18.94 5.02
CA LEU A 239 -0.72 -19.15 4.29
C LEU A 239 -0.91 -19.56 2.82
N GLN A 240 -2.02 -20.20 2.47
CA GLN A 240 -2.32 -20.65 1.10
C GLN A 240 -2.31 -19.55 0.02
N TYR A 241 -2.46 -18.28 0.40
CA TYR A 241 -2.38 -17.14 -0.52
C TYR A 241 -0.93 -16.74 -0.83
N TYR A 242 0.03 -17.21 -0.04
CA TYR A 242 1.45 -16.92 -0.20
C TYR A 242 2.19 -18.10 -0.84
N PRO A 243 3.29 -17.85 -1.57
CA PRO A 243 3.89 -16.55 -1.86
C PRO A 243 3.21 -15.77 -2.99
N TYR A 244 3.43 -14.46 -3.03
CA TYR A 244 3.01 -13.60 -4.15
C TYR A 244 4.05 -13.60 -5.27
N TYR A 245 3.62 -13.82 -6.51
CA TYR A 245 4.51 -13.98 -7.68
C TYR A 245 4.75 -12.69 -8.47
N GLY A 246 4.27 -11.54 -7.98
CA GLY A 246 4.42 -10.27 -8.68
C GLY A 246 3.30 -9.98 -9.68
N LYS A 247 3.18 -8.71 -10.08
CA LYS A 247 2.04 -8.23 -10.91
C LYS A 247 2.08 -8.82 -12.32
N LEU A 248 3.27 -9.09 -12.85
CA LEU A 248 3.44 -9.64 -14.19
C LEU A 248 2.91 -11.08 -14.29
N LEU A 249 3.18 -11.90 -13.26
CA LEU A 249 2.79 -13.31 -13.23
C LEU A 249 1.40 -13.53 -12.61
N GLN A 250 0.99 -12.68 -11.66
CA GLN A 250 -0.31 -12.75 -10.97
C GLN A 250 -1.00 -11.38 -10.96
N GLU A 251 -1.42 -10.93 -12.14
CA GLU A 251 -2.02 -9.61 -12.34
C GLU A 251 -3.27 -9.37 -11.48
N LYS A 252 -4.12 -10.40 -11.33
CA LYS A 252 -5.38 -10.34 -10.60
C LYS A 252 -5.27 -10.95 -9.18
N TYR A 253 -4.09 -10.97 -8.58
CA TYR A 253 -3.90 -11.50 -7.22
C TYR A 253 -4.79 -10.83 -6.19
N ARG A 254 -5.58 -11.63 -5.46
CA ARG A 254 -6.40 -11.21 -4.31
C ARG A 254 -5.66 -11.55 -3.03
N GLN A 255 -5.20 -10.52 -2.32
CA GLN A 255 -4.57 -10.72 -1.02
C GLN A 255 -5.62 -11.01 0.05
N PRO A 256 -5.32 -11.84 1.05
CA PRO A 256 -6.26 -12.11 2.13
C PRO A 256 -6.51 -10.84 2.94
N LEU A 257 -7.78 -10.66 3.35
CA LEU A 257 -8.24 -9.54 4.16
C LEU A 257 -8.72 -10.04 5.52
N VAL A 258 -8.59 -9.20 6.54
CA VAL A 258 -9.13 -9.42 7.88
C VAL A 258 -10.03 -8.25 8.25
N GLY A 259 -11.27 -8.52 8.63
CA GLY A 259 -12.19 -7.50 9.15
C GLY A 259 -12.02 -7.39 10.66
N ILE A 260 -11.93 -6.17 11.19
CA ILE A 260 -11.80 -5.91 12.63
C ILE A 260 -12.87 -4.91 13.01
N GLN A 261 -13.82 -5.34 13.82
CA GLN A 261 -14.92 -4.51 14.30
C GLN A 261 -14.73 -4.22 15.78
N PHE A 262 -14.78 -2.94 16.13
CA PHE A 262 -14.71 -2.47 17.52
C PHE A 262 -16.13 -2.30 18.04
N LEU A 263 -16.49 -3.01 19.10
CA LEU A 263 -17.82 -2.91 19.70
C LEU A 263 -17.82 -2.01 20.92
N ASN A 264 -18.94 -1.33 21.16
CA ASN A 264 -19.18 -0.51 22.35
C ASN A 264 -18.04 0.47 22.62
N VAL A 265 -17.64 1.22 21.59
CA VAL A 265 -16.61 2.26 21.71
C VAL A 265 -17.21 3.45 22.45
N THR A 266 -16.53 3.93 23.50
CA THR A 266 -16.95 5.09 24.29
C THR A 266 -17.00 6.34 23.42
N LEU A 267 -18.10 7.10 23.51
CA LEU A 267 -18.32 8.30 22.71
C LEU A 267 -17.55 9.50 23.28
N ASP A 268 -17.28 10.47 22.40
CA ASP A 268 -16.66 11.77 22.69
C ASP A 268 -15.25 11.70 23.31
N GLU A 269 -14.57 10.55 23.18
CA GLU A 269 -13.19 10.34 23.65
C GLU A 269 -12.23 9.87 22.54
N GLU A 270 -10.95 10.30 22.60
CA GLU A 270 -9.87 9.80 21.72
C GLU A 270 -9.30 8.50 22.30
N ILE A 271 -9.52 7.39 21.61
CA ILE A 271 -8.99 6.07 21.99
C ILE A 271 -7.87 5.67 21.04
N ARG A 272 -6.74 5.20 21.59
CA ARG A 272 -5.60 4.74 20.80
C ARG A 272 -5.53 3.22 20.77
N ILE A 273 -5.60 2.66 19.57
CA ILE A 273 -5.57 1.22 19.32
C ILE A 273 -4.31 0.88 18.54
N GLU A 274 -3.65 -0.19 18.93
CA GLU A 274 -2.51 -0.76 18.23
C GLU A 274 -2.87 -2.18 17.78
N CYS A 275 -2.78 -2.43 16.48
CA CYS A 275 -3.00 -3.73 15.87
C CYS A 275 -1.69 -4.29 15.34
N ARG A 276 -1.41 -5.55 15.64
CA ARG A 276 -0.15 -6.23 15.28
C ARG A 276 -0.43 -7.55 14.58
N ALA A 277 0.37 -7.88 13.58
CA ALA A 277 0.41 -9.20 12.97
C ALA A 277 1.54 -10.02 13.59
N TYR A 278 1.24 -11.21 14.10
CA TYR A 278 2.22 -12.04 14.82
C TYR A 278 2.73 -13.15 13.91
N GLY A 279 3.93 -12.96 13.36
CA GLY A 279 4.68 -13.98 12.63
C GLY A 279 6.10 -14.11 13.18
N GLU A 280 6.76 -15.22 12.84
CA GLU A 280 8.19 -15.42 13.15
C GLU A 280 9.05 -14.42 12.35
N ASN A 281 8.71 -14.19 11.08
CA ASN A 281 9.41 -13.30 10.15
C ASN A 281 8.68 -11.97 9.88
N ILE A 282 7.85 -11.55 10.83
CA ILE A 282 7.19 -10.23 10.83
C ILE A 282 7.73 -9.49 12.05
N HIS A 283 8.75 -8.66 11.83
CA HIS A 283 9.38 -7.89 12.91
C HIS A 283 8.84 -6.47 12.96
N LEU A 284 8.69 -5.97 14.18
CA LEU A 284 8.30 -4.59 14.45
C LEU A 284 9.51 -3.66 14.34
N SER A 285 9.24 -2.39 14.08
CA SER A 285 10.21 -1.31 14.13
C SER A 285 9.72 -0.20 15.03
N GLU A 286 10.64 0.42 15.78
CA GLU A 286 10.34 1.62 16.55
C GLU A 286 10.25 2.85 15.65
N LYS A 287 11.06 2.87 14.59
CA LYS A 287 11.11 3.97 13.62
C LYS A 287 9.94 3.92 12.64
N ASP A 288 9.59 2.72 12.17
CA ASP A 288 8.46 2.52 11.26
C ASP A 288 7.26 1.96 12.02
N ARG A 289 6.27 2.83 12.28
CA ARG A 289 5.02 2.49 12.98
C ARG A 289 4.05 1.65 12.14
N TYR A 290 4.37 1.39 10.86
CA TYR A 290 3.56 0.54 9.99
C TYR A 290 4.20 -0.84 9.74
N GLN A 291 5.42 -1.08 10.22
CA GLN A 291 6.12 -2.35 10.02
C GLN A 291 5.60 -3.41 11.01
N GLY A 292 4.89 -4.43 10.50
CA GLY A 292 4.25 -5.49 11.29
C GLY A 292 3.10 -5.07 12.20
N ARG A 293 2.81 -3.77 12.31
CA ARG A 293 1.73 -3.19 13.13
C ARG A 293 1.14 -1.94 12.48
N PHE A 294 0.04 -1.44 13.02
CA PHE A 294 -0.38 -0.05 12.83
C PHE A 294 -0.98 0.48 14.13
N ASP A 295 -0.76 1.78 14.36
CA ASP A 295 -1.45 2.55 15.40
C ASP A 295 -2.60 3.31 14.75
N LEU A 296 -3.72 3.40 15.46
CA LEU A 296 -4.91 4.15 15.05
C LEU A 296 -5.47 4.91 16.24
N LYS A 297 -5.97 6.11 15.99
CA LYS A 297 -6.83 6.85 16.90
C LYS A 297 -8.27 6.77 16.42
N ILE A 298 -9.19 6.42 17.30
CA ILE A 298 -10.62 6.41 17.00
C ILE A 298 -11.29 7.41 17.95
N THR A 299 -12.10 8.30 17.37
CA THR A 299 -12.92 9.27 18.10
C THR A 299 -14.31 9.25 17.50
N ILE A 300 -15.30 8.79 18.26
CA ILE A 300 -16.70 8.76 17.81
C ILE A 300 -17.45 9.83 18.58
N ASN A 301 -17.78 10.92 17.91
CA ASN A 301 -18.54 12.00 18.52
C ASN A 301 -20.04 11.71 18.42
N SER A 302 -20.80 12.10 19.45
CA SER A 302 -22.26 12.00 19.41
C SER A 302 -22.89 12.84 18.29
#